data_AF-A0A4Q1DDI6-F1
#
_entry.id   AF-A0A4Q1DDI6-F1
#
_cell.length_a   1.000
_cell.length_b   1.000
_cell.length_c   1.000
_cell.angle_alpha   90.00
_cell.angle_beta   90.00
_cell.angle_gamma   90.00
#
_symmetry.space_group_name_H-M   'P 1'
#
loop_
_entity.id
_entity.type
_entity.pdbx_description
1 polymer ?
#
loop_
_entity_poly.entity_id
_entity_poly.type
_entity_poly.pdbx_seq_one_letter_code
_entity_poly.pdbx_strand_id
1 'polypeptide(L)'
;MEQQATGQRILDPIERAKLGVKVFNLPYSQAEVLIDEYVSGKNYDPASVDFFKDQVATQIHIREKGAELLVTGGEIVKLITRSFMQNLPKNFDRG
;
A
#
# COMPACT_ATOMS: atom_id res chain seq x y z
N MET A 1 12.58 -11.68 23.44
CA MET A 1 11.13 -11.79 23.68
C MET A 1 10.82 -13.27 23.73
N GLU A 2 10.42 -13.77 24.89
CA GLU A 2 10.09 -15.19 25.08
C GLU A 2 8.74 -15.47 24.43
N GLN A 3 8.72 -16.36 23.43
CA GLN A 3 7.48 -16.87 22.85
C GLN A 3 6.81 -17.74 23.91
N GLN A 4 5.76 -17.23 24.57
CA GLN A 4 4.85 -18.04 25.35
C GLN A 4 4.28 -19.13 24.43
N ALA A 5 4.63 -20.39 24.71
CA ALA A 5 4.18 -21.55 23.95
C ALA A 5 2.70 -21.84 24.25
N THR A 6 1.79 -21.02 23.72
CA THR A 6 0.34 -21.22 23.81
C THR A 6 -0.16 -22.34 22.88
N GLY A 7 0.73 -22.97 22.10
CA GLY A 7 0.38 -23.94 21.06
C GLY A 7 -0.33 -23.32 19.85
N GLN A 8 -0.53 -21.99 19.86
CA GLN A 8 -1.13 -21.25 18.75
C GLN A 8 -0.08 -20.97 17.68
N ARG A 9 -0.51 -21.04 16.42
CA ARG A 9 0.37 -20.78 15.27
C ARG A 9 0.59 -19.27 15.15
N ILE A 10 1.82 -18.86 14.98
CA ILE A 10 2.15 -17.48 14.62
C ILE A 10 2.22 -17.43 13.10
N LEU A 11 1.69 -16.36 12.49
CA LEU A 11 1.91 -16.10 11.07
C LEU A 11 3.40 -15.91 10.84
N ASP A 12 4.06 -16.90 10.22
CA ASP A 12 5.49 -16.83 9.99
C ASP A 12 5.83 -15.81 8.89
N PRO A 13 7.09 -15.35 8.79
CA PRO A 13 7.47 -14.33 7.81
C PRO A 13 7.16 -14.72 6.34
N ILE A 14 7.20 -16.00 6.00
CA ILE A 14 6.93 -16.48 4.64
C ILE A 14 5.43 -16.48 4.38
N GLU A 15 4.61 -16.90 5.34
CA GLU A 15 3.15 -16.79 5.26
C GLU A 15 2.71 -15.33 5.12
N ARG A 16 3.29 -14.44 5.92
CA ARG A 16 3.05 -12.98 5.83
C ARG A 16 3.45 -12.42 4.47
N ALA A 17 4.59 -12.82 3.92
CA ALA A 17 5.02 -12.37 2.60
C ALA A 17 4.06 -12.85 1.50
N LYS A 18 3.65 -14.13 1.52
CA LYS A 18 2.70 -14.70 0.55
C LYS A 18 1.33 -14.02 0.63
N LEU A 19 0.81 -13.81 1.85
CA LEU A 19 -0.45 -13.09 2.04
C LEU A 19 -0.32 -11.63 1.64
N GLY A 20 0.79 -10.98 2.01
CA GLY A 20 1.10 -9.60 1.66
C GLY A 20 1.04 -9.36 0.15
N VAL A 21 1.65 -10.25 -0.64
CA VAL A 21 1.58 -10.18 -2.12
C VAL A 21 0.14 -10.34 -2.63
N LYS A 22 -0.64 -11.25 -2.03
CA LYS A 22 -2.05 -11.45 -2.43
C LYS A 22 -2.93 -10.24 -2.15
N VAL A 23 -2.71 -9.58 -1.01
CA VAL A 23 -3.54 -8.44 -0.59
C VAL A 23 -3.01 -7.09 -1.05
N PHE A 24 -1.79 -7.04 -1.61
CA PHE A 24 -1.06 -5.81 -1.94
C PHE A 24 -1.86 -4.80 -2.80
N ASN A 25 -2.65 -5.29 -3.75
CA ASN A 25 -3.43 -4.46 -4.68
C ASN A 25 -4.92 -4.34 -4.30
N LEU A 26 -5.32 -4.87 -3.15
CA LEU A 26 -6.71 -4.86 -2.73
C LEU A 26 -7.02 -3.66 -1.83
N PRO A 27 -8.31 -3.25 -1.74
CA PRO A 27 -8.80 -2.41 -0.65
C PRO A 27 -8.72 -3.17 0.68
N TYR A 28 -8.56 -2.45 1.80
CA TYR A 28 -8.39 -3.07 3.12
C TYR A 28 -9.54 -4.02 3.49
N SER A 29 -10.79 -3.66 3.18
CA SER A 29 -11.95 -4.51 3.45
C SER A 29 -11.88 -5.88 2.77
N GLN A 30 -11.33 -5.97 1.56
CA GLN A 30 -11.14 -7.23 0.84
C GLN A 30 -9.89 -7.97 1.35
N ALA A 31 -8.83 -7.23 1.65
CA ALA A 31 -7.61 -7.78 2.24
C ALA A 31 -7.90 -8.46 3.59
N GLU A 32 -8.69 -7.80 4.44
CA GLU A 32 -9.08 -8.32 5.76
C GLU A 32 -9.84 -9.64 5.65
N VAL A 33 -10.85 -9.72 4.77
CA VAL A 33 -11.62 -10.95 4.53
C VAL A 33 -10.71 -12.10 4.08
N LEU A 34 -9.77 -11.84 3.16
CA LEU A 34 -8.83 -12.87 2.69
C LEU A 34 -7.87 -13.35 3.79
N ILE A 35 -7.45 -12.45 4.68
CA ILE A 35 -6.61 -12.81 5.83
C ILE A 35 -7.43 -13.65 6.80
N ASP A 36 -8.67 -13.27 7.09
CA ASP A 36 -9.59 -13.99 7.98
C ASP A 36 -9.91 -15.39 7.45
N GLU A 37 -10.22 -15.52 6.16
CA GLU A 37 -10.41 -16.81 5.49
C GLU A 37 -9.15 -17.67 5.58
N TYR A 38 -7.97 -17.07 5.42
CA TYR A 38 -6.72 -17.79 5.51
C TYR A 38 -6.46 -18.34 6.91
N VAL A 39 -6.75 -17.59 7.97
CA VAL A 39 -6.47 -18.01 9.36
C VAL A 39 -7.59 -18.86 9.96
N SER A 40 -8.79 -18.80 9.38
CA SER A 40 -9.98 -19.52 9.85
C SER A 40 -9.70 -21.03 10.01
N GLY A 41 -10.03 -21.55 11.19
CA GLY A 41 -9.87 -22.97 11.53
C GLY A 41 -8.43 -23.46 11.71
N LYS A 42 -7.41 -22.58 11.64
CA LYS A 42 -5.98 -22.97 11.70
C LYS A 42 -5.29 -22.70 13.04
N ASN A 43 -6.04 -22.30 14.07
CA ASN A 43 -5.53 -22.04 15.43
C ASN A 43 -4.35 -21.05 15.47
N TYR A 44 -4.46 -19.95 14.72
CA TYR A 44 -3.47 -18.87 14.81
C TYR A 44 -3.64 -18.07 16.10
N ASP A 45 -2.53 -17.53 16.61
CA ASP A 45 -2.53 -16.54 17.68
C ASP A 45 -3.19 -15.25 17.18
N PRO A 46 -4.31 -14.82 17.79
CA PRO A 46 -5.03 -13.61 17.39
C PRO A 46 -4.13 -12.38 17.34
N ALA A 47 -3.23 -12.21 18.33
CA ALA A 47 -2.35 -11.04 18.39
C ALA A 47 -1.39 -10.99 17.20
N SER A 48 -0.87 -12.15 16.77
CA SER A 48 -0.07 -12.24 15.55
C SER A 48 -0.86 -11.89 14.28
N VAL A 49 -2.15 -12.25 14.22
CA VAL A 49 -3.00 -11.95 13.06
C VAL A 49 -3.33 -10.48 13.01
N ASP A 50 -3.74 -9.89 14.14
CA ASP A 50 -4.05 -8.47 14.27
C ASP A 50 -2.85 -7.60 13.93
N PHE A 51 -1.66 -7.97 14.41
CA PHE A 51 -0.42 -7.28 14.04
C PHE A 51 -0.17 -7.32 12.53
N PHE A 52 -0.45 -8.45 11.87
CA PHE A 52 -0.29 -8.55 10.41
C PHE A 52 -1.34 -7.70 9.68
N LYS A 53 -2.60 -7.67 10.15
CA LYS A 53 -3.65 -6.80 9.60
C LYS A 53 -3.27 -5.33 9.69
N ASP A 54 -2.72 -4.88 10.81
CA ASP A 54 -2.21 -3.51 10.99
C ASP A 54 -1.08 -3.17 10.00
N GLN A 55 -0.17 -4.12 9.76
CA GLN A 55 0.89 -3.95 8.75
C GLN A 55 0.31 -3.80 7.35
N VAL A 56 -0.75 -4.53 7.01
CA VAL A 56 -1.44 -4.45 5.72
C VAL A 56 -2.19 -3.12 5.59
N ALA A 57 -2.91 -2.69 6.63
CA ALA A 57 -3.59 -1.40 6.68
C ALA A 57 -2.60 -0.25 6.43
N THR A 58 -1.46 -0.29 7.10
CA THR A 58 -0.39 0.70 6.95
C THR A 58 0.15 0.75 5.51
N GLN A 59 0.41 -0.42 4.91
CA GLN A 59 0.89 -0.50 3.52
C GLN A 59 -0.12 0.08 2.52
N ILE A 60 -1.41 -0.22 2.69
CA ILE A 60 -2.48 0.31 1.85
C ILE A 60 -2.56 1.83 1.98
N HIS A 61 -2.50 2.35 3.22
CA HIS A 61 -2.50 3.79 3.46
C HIS A 61 -1.31 4.50 2.79
N ILE A 62 -0.11 3.92 2.89
CA ILE A 62 1.10 4.44 2.22
C ILE A 62 0.91 4.44 0.69
N ARG A 63 0.34 3.38 0.13
CA ARG A 63 0.07 3.28 -1.32
C ARG A 63 -0.90 4.37 -1.78
N GLU A 64 -1.98 4.59 -1.04
CA GLU A 64 -2.96 5.64 -1.33
C GLU A 64 -2.31 7.03 -1.29
N LYS A 65 -1.54 7.33 -0.24
CA LYS A 65 -0.79 8.59 -0.14
C LYS A 65 0.25 8.75 -1.24
N GLY A 66 0.93 7.67 -1.63
CA GLY A 66 1.86 7.66 -2.76
C GLY A 66 1.17 8.00 -4.08
N ALA A 67 -0.03 7.46 -4.32
CA ALA A 67 -0.82 7.78 -5.51
C ALA A 67 -1.25 9.27 -5.52
N GLU A 68 -1.73 9.79 -4.39
CA GLU A 68 -2.07 11.21 -4.23
C GLU A 68 -0.86 12.13 -4.52
N LEU A 69 0.32 11.78 -4.01
CA LEU A 69 1.57 12.51 -4.24
C LEU A 69 1.97 12.52 -5.71
N LEU A 70 1.84 11.39 -6.41
CA LEU A 70 2.14 11.30 -7.85
C LEU A 70 1.20 12.19 -8.68
N VAL A 71 -0.09 12.20 -8.36
CA VAL A 71 -1.08 13.06 -9.03
C VAL A 71 -0.73 14.53 -8.81
N THR A 72 -0.49 14.91 -7.56
CA THR A 72 -0.13 16.30 -7.18
C THR A 72 1.17 16.74 -7.86
N GLY A 73 2.18 15.86 -7.90
CA GLY A 73 3.44 16.11 -8.59
C GLY A 73 3.25 16.34 -10.10
N GLY A 74 2.38 15.55 -10.74
CA GLY A 74 2.02 15.72 -12.15
C GLY A 74 1.34 17.06 -12.42
N GLU A 75 0.47 17.53 -11.53
CA GLU A 75 -0.15 18.85 -11.64
C GLU A 75 0.87 19.98 -11.52
N ILE A 76 1.83 19.88 -10.60
CA ILE A 76 2.94 20.84 -10.46
C ILE A 76 3.76 20.89 -11.76
N VAL A 77 4.14 19.74 -12.31
CA VAL A 77 4.88 19.67 -13.58
C VAL A 77 4.07 20.33 -14.70
N LYS A 78 2.77 20.04 -14.81
CA LYS A 78 1.89 20.65 -15.82
C LYS A 78 1.83 22.17 -15.69
N LEU A 79 1.74 22.70 -14.47
CA LEU A 79 1.76 24.14 -14.21
C LEU A 79 3.08 24.79 -14.62
N ILE A 80 4.20 24.14 -14.28
CA ILE A 80 5.54 24.59 -14.66
C ILE A 80 5.67 24.62 -16.19
N THR A 81 5.37 23.51 -16.88
CA THR A 81 5.48 23.41 -18.34
C THR A 81 4.57 24.43 -19.03
N ARG A 82 3.33 24.63 -18.54
CA ARG A 82 2.43 25.66 -19.07
C ARG A 82 3.00 27.06 -18.91
N SER A 83 3.56 27.38 -17.75
CA SER A 83 4.17 28.69 -17.47
C SER A 83 5.39 28.93 -18.37
N PHE A 84 6.22 27.91 -18.59
CA PHE A 84 7.33 27.98 -19.55
C PHE A 84 6.84 28.18 -20.99
N MET A 85 5.84 27.42 -21.44
CA MET A 85 5.27 27.58 -22.79
C MET A 85 4.61 28.94 -23.02
N GLN A 86 3.96 29.51 -21.99
CA GLN A 86 3.32 30.82 -22.07
C GLN A 86 4.34 31.97 -22.09
N ASN A 87 5.50 31.78 -21.46
CA ASN A 87 6.57 32.78 -21.38
C ASN A 87 7.66 32.59 -22.45
N LEU A 88 7.60 31.53 -23.26
CA LEU A 88 8.44 31.40 -24.44
C LEU A 88 8.11 32.52 -25.43
N PRO A 89 9.09 33.32 -25.89
CA PRO A 89 8.85 34.35 -26.89
C PRO A 89 8.26 33.70 -28.15
N LYS A 90 7.14 34.25 -28.64
CA LYS A 90 6.48 33.85 -29.90
C LYS A 90 7.35 34.22 -31.11
N ASN A 91 8.53 33.64 -31.25
CA ASN A 91 9.43 33.84 -32.39
C ASN A 91 9.43 32.63 -33.32
N PHE A 92 8.29 31.93 -33.44
CA PHE A 92 8.13 30.81 -34.39
C PHE A 92 7.19 31.14 -35.55
N ASP A 93 7.03 32.43 -35.86
CA ASP A 93 6.36 32.86 -37.08
C ASP A 93 6.94 34.21 -37.56
N ARG A 94 8.05 34.11 -38.31
CA ARG A 94 8.55 35.06 -39.33
C ARG A 94 9.96 34.63 -39.75
N GLY A 95 10.04 33.95 -40.90
CA GLY A 95 11.29 33.58 -41.56
C GLY A 95 11.09 32.37 -42.44
#